data_AF-A0A955MY48-F1
#
_entry.id   AF-A0A955MY48-F1
#
_cell.length_a   1.000
_cell.length_b   1.000
_cell.length_c   1.000
_cell.angle_alpha   90.00
_cell.angle_beta   90.00
_cell.angle_gamma   90.00
#
_symmetry.space_group_name_H-M   'P 1'
#
loop_
_entity.id
_entity.type
_entity.pdbx_description
1 polymer ?
#
loop_
_entity_poly.entity_id
_entity_poly.type
_entity_poly.pdbx_seq_one_letter_code
_entity_poly.pdbx_strand_id
1 'polypeptide(L)'
;MKAMFSGRVGLWILGVAALISFVDSGWTVSPATGDLWIGWASTEITPDRPVALVGQKHKRVSTRVRDPLTATALAIETKNEQGDMIDQAVMVSCDLIFIAGWTQTEIRKRLPTLAPDLDPNKVFLNATHTHTGPQQVAGSFRGLYDVSADPDVMSATDYGDFLVDRLLGAITEAWKHRTPGGISWGLGHAVVGHNRRAVYFDGTTQMYGKTNREDFDRVEGYEDHSLPLLFFWDRDGRMTGM
;
A
#
# COMPACT_ATOMS: atom_id res chain seq x y z
N MET A 1 5.51 43.31 86.32
CA MET A 1 5.07 44.67 85.93
C MET A 1 4.59 44.58 84.48
N LYS A 2 3.29 44.85 84.23
CA LYS A 2 2.59 45.07 82.93
C LYS A 2 2.71 43.97 81.84
N ALA A 3 1.70 43.15 81.55
CA ALA A 3 0.42 43.43 80.84
C ALA A 3 0.57 43.81 79.36
N MET A 4 0.06 43.00 78.41
CA MET A 4 -1.17 43.28 77.62
C MET A 4 -1.43 42.24 76.50
N PHE A 5 -2.73 42.00 76.26
CA PHE A 5 -3.36 41.18 75.21
C PHE A 5 -3.43 41.87 73.83
N SER A 6 -3.68 41.08 72.77
CA SER A 6 -4.42 41.38 71.50
C SER A 6 -3.65 40.81 70.28
N GLY A 7 -4.17 40.06 69.29
CA GLY A 7 -5.49 39.58 68.92
C GLY A 7 -5.50 39.24 67.40
N ARG A 8 -6.07 38.08 67.00
CA ARG A 8 -6.58 37.62 65.64
C ARG A 8 -5.60 37.65 64.43
N VAL A 9 -5.49 36.66 63.54
CA VAL A 9 -6.39 36.12 62.48
C VAL A 9 -5.62 34.89 61.92
N GLY A 10 -6.11 33.66 61.69
CA GLY A 10 -7.24 33.22 60.89
C GLY A 10 -6.79 32.80 59.47
N LEU A 11 -6.36 31.54 59.25
CA LEU A 11 -6.55 30.82 57.97
C LEU A 11 -6.25 29.31 58.14
N TRP A 12 -7.31 28.49 58.19
CA TRP A 12 -7.19 27.04 58.00
C TRP A 12 -7.45 26.75 56.53
N ILE A 13 -6.41 26.39 55.78
CA ILE A 13 -6.57 25.87 54.42
C ILE A 13 -6.97 24.39 54.55
N LEU A 14 -8.26 24.11 54.41
CA LEU A 14 -8.77 22.77 54.15
C LEU A 14 -8.36 22.39 52.71
N GLY A 15 -7.32 21.58 52.57
CA GLY A 15 -6.98 20.94 51.30
C GLY A 15 -8.04 19.89 50.97
N VAL A 16 -8.91 20.19 50.02
CA VAL A 16 -9.80 19.20 49.39
C VAL A 16 -8.94 18.37 48.43
N ALA A 17 -8.56 17.17 48.84
CA ALA A 17 -8.03 16.16 47.93
C ALA A 17 -9.19 15.61 47.09
N ALA A 18 -9.36 16.14 45.87
CA ALA A 18 -10.24 15.53 44.89
C ALA A 18 -9.59 14.24 44.39
N LEU A 19 -10.07 13.10 44.90
CA LEU A 19 -9.84 11.80 44.26
C LEU A 19 -10.57 11.81 42.92
N ILE A 20 -9.82 11.99 41.83
CA ILE A 20 -10.31 11.75 40.48
C ILE A 20 -10.33 10.23 40.30
N SER A 21 -11.48 9.62 40.56
CA SER A 21 -11.75 8.25 40.13
C SER A 21 -11.81 8.24 38.61
N PHE A 22 -10.77 7.76 37.95
CA PHE A 22 -10.86 7.38 36.54
C PHE A 22 -11.84 6.21 36.46
N VAL A 23 -13.02 6.47 35.91
CA VAL A 23 -13.88 5.40 35.41
C VAL A 23 -13.14 4.85 34.20
N ASP A 24 -12.57 3.66 34.36
CA ASP A 24 -12.02 2.87 33.28
C ASP A 24 -13.18 2.54 32.34
N SER A 25 -13.41 3.39 31.33
CA SER A 25 -14.39 3.11 30.28
C SER A 25 -13.81 1.95 29.48
N GLY A 26 -14.16 0.74 29.91
CA GLY A 26 -13.68 -0.56 29.47
C GLY A 26 -13.80 -0.80 27.97
N TRP A 27 -12.90 -0.20 27.22
CA TRP A 27 -12.51 -0.59 25.88
C TRP A 27 -11.17 -1.31 25.95
N THR A 28 -11.06 -2.29 26.85
CA THR A 28 -10.04 -3.33 26.69
C THR A 28 -10.51 -4.23 25.56
N VAL A 29 -10.17 -3.86 24.33
CA VAL A 29 -10.14 -4.84 23.24
C VAL A 29 -9.00 -5.79 23.59
N SER A 30 -9.30 -6.88 24.29
CA SER A 30 -8.38 -8.00 24.39
C SER A 30 -8.08 -8.42 22.94
N PRO A 31 -6.81 -8.41 22.49
CA PRO A 31 -6.50 -8.89 21.16
C PRO A 31 -7.03 -10.32 21.06
N ALA A 32 -7.87 -10.57 20.05
CA ALA A 32 -8.32 -11.92 19.79
C ALA A 32 -7.07 -12.76 19.54
N THR A 33 -6.84 -13.75 20.41
CA THR A 33 -5.75 -14.71 20.24
C THR A 33 -6.10 -15.60 19.06
N GLY A 34 -5.22 -15.63 18.06
CA GLY A 34 -5.42 -16.46 16.88
C GLY A 34 -4.10 -16.73 16.16
N ASP A 35 -4.06 -17.86 15.46
CA ASP A 35 -2.93 -18.27 14.67
C ASP A 35 -2.96 -17.57 13.31
N LEU A 36 -1.82 -17.04 12.88
CA LEU A 36 -1.66 -16.41 11.57
C LEU A 36 -1.44 -17.49 10.51
N TRP A 37 -2.15 -17.37 9.40
CA TRP A 37 -2.04 -18.21 8.22
C TRP A 37 -1.64 -17.35 7.03
N ILE A 38 -0.57 -17.74 6.35
CA ILE A 38 0.09 -16.97 5.31
C ILE A 38 0.19 -17.82 4.05
N GLY A 39 -0.16 -17.23 2.91
CA GLY A 39 -0.03 -17.86 1.61
C GLY A 39 0.52 -16.87 0.58
N TRP A 40 1.33 -17.37 -0.33
CA TRP A 40 1.98 -16.59 -1.36
C TRP A 40 1.68 -17.17 -2.74
N ALA A 41 1.59 -16.30 -3.73
CA ALA A 41 1.66 -16.68 -5.13
C ALA A 41 2.24 -15.53 -5.93
N SER A 42 2.93 -15.85 -7.01
CA SER A 42 3.37 -14.85 -7.98
C SER A 42 2.99 -15.33 -9.37
N THR A 43 2.62 -14.40 -10.24
CA THR A 43 2.29 -14.69 -11.63
C THR A 43 2.89 -13.64 -12.54
N GLU A 44 3.25 -14.06 -13.76
CA GLU A 44 3.70 -13.15 -14.78
C GLU A 44 2.51 -12.41 -15.41
N ILE A 45 2.62 -11.08 -15.48
CA ILE A 45 1.65 -10.16 -16.08
C ILE A 45 2.23 -9.45 -17.31
N THR A 46 3.35 -9.94 -17.85
CA THR A 46 3.93 -9.46 -19.11
C THR A 46 2.99 -9.81 -20.27
N PRO A 47 2.66 -8.86 -21.16
CA PRO A 47 1.91 -9.15 -22.37
C PRO A 47 2.77 -9.96 -23.36
N ASP A 48 2.12 -10.80 -24.16
CA ASP A 48 2.74 -11.61 -25.23
C ASP A 48 2.85 -10.87 -26.57
N ARG A 49 2.30 -9.66 -26.66
CA ARG A 49 2.31 -8.78 -27.83
C ARG A 49 2.84 -7.40 -27.46
N PRO A 50 3.27 -6.60 -28.44
CA PRO A 50 3.59 -5.18 -28.22
C PRO A 50 2.43 -4.45 -27.54
N VAL A 51 2.74 -3.51 -26.65
CA VAL A 51 1.78 -2.67 -25.92
C VAL A 51 2.22 -1.21 -25.92
N ALA A 52 1.27 -0.30 -25.70
CA ALA A 52 1.61 1.07 -25.36
C ALA A 52 2.18 1.14 -23.93
N LEU A 53 3.36 1.75 -23.78
CA LEU A 53 4.02 1.95 -22.49
C LEU A 53 3.55 3.23 -21.82
N VAL A 54 2.95 3.10 -20.65
CA VAL A 54 2.32 4.20 -19.91
C VAL A 54 3.28 4.86 -18.93
N GLY A 55 3.18 6.18 -18.78
CA GLY A 55 3.86 6.98 -17.75
C GLY A 55 4.76 8.08 -18.29
N GLN A 56 5.05 8.05 -19.58
CA GLN A 56 5.78 9.11 -20.26
C GLN A 56 4.83 9.96 -21.09
N LYS A 57 5.08 11.26 -21.21
CA LYS A 57 4.17 12.25 -21.83
C LYS A 57 3.97 12.11 -23.36
N HIS A 58 4.23 10.93 -23.93
CA HIS A 58 4.05 10.60 -25.34
C HIS A 58 3.87 9.08 -25.49
N LYS A 59 3.19 8.66 -26.57
CA LYS A 59 3.02 7.23 -26.90
C LYS A 59 4.36 6.59 -27.24
N ARG A 60 4.63 5.44 -26.65
CA ARG A 60 5.73 4.53 -27.01
C ARG A 60 5.17 3.12 -27.10
N VAL A 61 5.57 2.38 -28.12
CA VAL A 61 5.22 0.96 -28.26
C VAL A 61 6.41 0.12 -27.81
N SER A 62 6.15 -0.91 -27.00
CA SER A 62 7.19 -1.83 -26.54
C SER A 62 7.77 -2.63 -27.72
N THR A 63 9.10 -2.74 -27.78
CA THR A 63 9.79 -3.52 -28.83
C THR A 63 10.37 -4.84 -28.34
N ARG A 64 10.53 -4.99 -27.02
CA ARG A 64 10.99 -6.21 -26.35
C ARG A 64 10.65 -6.18 -24.87
N VAL A 65 10.68 -7.34 -24.25
CA VAL A 65 10.70 -7.50 -22.78
C VAL A 65 12.17 -7.51 -22.35
N ARG A 66 12.55 -6.61 -21.44
CA ARG A 66 13.88 -6.65 -20.81
C ARG A 66 13.84 -7.53 -19.57
N ASP A 67 12.87 -7.26 -18.70
CA ASP A 67 12.57 -7.99 -17.48
C ASP A 67 11.06 -8.28 -17.48
N PRO A 68 10.61 -9.47 -17.04
CA PRO A 68 9.18 -9.76 -16.88
C PRO A 68 8.50 -8.79 -15.92
N LEU A 69 7.21 -8.55 -16.14
CA LEU A 69 6.34 -7.87 -15.18
C LEU A 69 5.66 -8.94 -14.33
N THR A 70 5.65 -8.77 -13.02
CA THR A 70 5.06 -9.72 -12.08
C THR A 70 3.93 -9.10 -11.28
N ALA A 71 3.02 -9.97 -10.82
CA ALA A 71 2.12 -9.66 -9.73
C ALA A 71 2.34 -10.68 -8.61
N THR A 72 2.57 -10.20 -7.39
CA THR A 72 2.80 -11.03 -6.21
C THR A 72 1.70 -10.79 -5.20
N ALA A 73 0.98 -11.87 -4.87
CA ALA A 73 -0.11 -11.88 -3.92
C ALA A 73 0.33 -12.50 -2.58
N LEU A 74 0.00 -11.80 -1.50
CA LEU A 74 0.16 -12.22 -0.12
C LEU A 74 -1.23 -12.34 0.51
N ALA A 75 -1.62 -13.54 0.88
CA ALA A 75 -2.83 -13.81 1.64
C ALA A 75 -2.50 -13.98 3.12
N ILE A 76 -3.26 -13.29 3.96
CA ILE A 76 -3.14 -13.32 5.42
C ILE A 76 -4.52 -13.61 6.00
N GLU A 77 -4.59 -14.56 6.92
CA GLU A 77 -5.80 -14.90 7.66
C GLU A 77 -5.43 -15.16 9.12
N THR A 78 -6.27 -14.73 10.05
CA THR A 78 -6.16 -15.12 11.47
C THR A 78 -7.26 -16.11 11.79
N LYS A 79 -6.93 -17.24 12.43
CA LYS A 79 -7.90 -18.25 12.87
C LYS A 79 -7.90 -18.39 14.39
N ASN A 80 -9.06 -18.61 14.99
CA ASN A 80 -9.17 -18.92 16.42
C ASN A 80 -8.70 -20.36 16.70
N GLU A 81 -8.71 -20.77 17.97
CA GLU A 81 -8.32 -22.13 18.39
C GLU A 81 -9.22 -23.24 17.79
N GLN A 82 -10.47 -22.90 17.45
CA GLN A 82 -11.43 -23.82 16.82
C GLN A 82 -11.20 -23.95 15.30
N GLY A 83 -10.33 -23.12 14.72
CA GLY A 83 -10.04 -23.08 13.29
C GLY A 83 -10.96 -22.18 12.48
N ASP A 84 -11.86 -21.42 13.13
CA ASP A 84 -12.72 -20.45 12.46
C ASP A 84 -11.95 -19.18 12.13
N MET A 85 -12.24 -18.59 10.97
CA MET A 85 -11.67 -17.33 10.52
C MET A 85 -12.11 -16.17 11.43
N ILE A 86 -11.14 -15.41 11.95
CA ILE A 86 -11.35 -14.16 12.69
C ILE A 86 -11.35 -12.98 11.73
N ASP A 87 -10.30 -12.85 10.91
CA ASP A 87 -10.19 -11.81 9.87
C ASP A 87 -9.21 -12.23 8.77
N GLN A 88 -9.22 -11.49 7.67
CA GLN A 88 -8.46 -11.79 6.45
C GLN A 88 -8.03 -10.52 5.70
N ALA A 89 -6.97 -10.65 4.91
CA ALA A 89 -6.51 -9.66 3.95
C ALA A 89 -5.73 -10.32 2.81
N VAL A 90 -5.83 -9.77 1.60
CA VAL A 90 -4.92 -10.10 0.50
C VAL A 90 -4.32 -8.83 -0.07
N MET A 91 -2.98 -8.75 -0.06
CA MET A 91 -2.21 -7.68 -0.67
C MET A 91 -1.65 -8.16 -2.00
N VAL A 92 -1.79 -7.37 -3.06
CA VAL A 92 -1.18 -7.72 -4.35
C VAL A 92 -0.33 -6.56 -4.85
N SER A 93 0.96 -6.80 -5.04
CA SER A 93 1.88 -5.85 -5.68
C SER A 93 2.00 -6.19 -7.16
N CYS A 94 1.80 -5.19 -8.04
CA CYS A 94 1.85 -5.36 -9.48
C CYS A 94 2.91 -4.45 -10.11
N ASP A 95 3.68 -4.98 -11.05
CA ASP A 95 4.63 -4.21 -11.87
C ASP A 95 3.92 -3.37 -12.94
N LEU A 96 3.19 -2.34 -12.50
CA LEU A 96 2.37 -1.45 -13.30
C LEU A 96 2.54 0.00 -12.87
N ILE A 97 2.04 0.94 -13.66
CA ILE A 97 2.06 2.36 -13.30
C ILE A 97 1.04 2.72 -12.21
N PHE A 98 -0.15 2.15 -12.25
CA PHE A 98 -1.21 2.34 -11.26
C PHE A 98 -2.15 1.14 -11.36
N ILE A 99 -3.14 1.04 -10.46
CA ILE A 99 -4.24 0.09 -10.62
C ILE A 99 -5.48 0.86 -11.05
N ALA A 100 -6.07 0.50 -12.18
CA ALA A 100 -7.31 1.12 -12.62
C ALA A 100 -8.48 0.71 -11.69
N GLY A 101 -9.38 1.65 -11.39
CA GLY A 101 -10.57 1.35 -10.59
C GLY A 101 -11.45 0.27 -11.23
N TRP A 102 -11.46 0.18 -12.56
CA TRP A 102 -12.09 -0.91 -13.30
C TRP A 102 -11.47 -2.27 -12.96
N THR A 103 -10.14 -2.40 -12.92
CA THR A 103 -9.44 -3.64 -12.58
C THR A 103 -9.82 -4.13 -11.18
N GLN A 104 -9.81 -3.23 -10.18
CA GLN A 104 -10.27 -3.56 -8.82
C GLN A 104 -11.75 -4.00 -8.81
N THR A 105 -12.60 -3.34 -9.60
CA THR A 105 -14.04 -3.66 -9.70
C THR A 105 -14.27 -5.04 -10.30
N GLU A 106 -13.55 -5.39 -11.37
CA GLU A 106 -13.65 -6.71 -12.01
C GLU A 106 -13.13 -7.83 -11.11
N ILE A 107 -12.04 -7.59 -10.37
CA ILE A 107 -11.57 -8.54 -9.35
C ILE A 107 -12.65 -8.80 -8.31
N ARG A 108 -13.23 -7.74 -7.72
CA ARG A 108 -14.30 -7.88 -6.71
C ARG A 108 -15.52 -8.62 -7.22
N LYS A 109 -15.88 -8.40 -8.48
CA LYS A 109 -17.03 -9.04 -9.13
C LYS A 109 -16.79 -10.54 -9.36
N ARG A 110 -15.59 -10.92 -9.80
CA ARG A 110 -15.29 -12.30 -10.25
C ARG A 110 -14.74 -13.19 -9.12
N LEU A 111 -14.06 -12.62 -8.12
CA LEU A 111 -13.40 -13.38 -7.05
C LEU A 111 -14.32 -14.32 -6.24
N PRO A 112 -15.58 -13.96 -5.89
CA PRO A 112 -16.44 -14.83 -5.10
C PRO A 112 -16.73 -16.20 -5.73
N THR A 113 -16.60 -16.35 -7.04
CA THR A 113 -16.78 -17.65 -7.71
C THR A 113 -15.56 -18.55 -7.60
N LEU A 114 -14.38 -17.99 -7.34
CA LEU A 114 -13.09 -18.69 -7.29
C LEU A 114 -12.61 -18.96 -5.86
N ALA A 115 -12.95 -18.05 -4.94
CA ALA A 115 -12.63 -18.09 -3.53
C ALA A 115 -13.84 -17.57 -2.71
N PRO A 116 -14.89 -18.39 -2.52
CA PRO A 116 -16.14 -17.95 -1.89
C PRO A 116 -15.99 -17.50 -0.43
N ASP A 117 -14.98 -18.00 0.27
CA ASP A 117 -14.70 -17.65 1.68
C ASP A 117 -13.83 -16.39 1.83
N LEU A 118 -13.34 -15.82 0.71
CA LEU A 118 -12.55 -14.59 0.69
C LEU A 118 -13.44 -13.38 0.44
N ASP A 119 -13.51 -12.45 1.40
CA ASP A 119 -14.22 -11.19 1.20
C ASP A 119 -13.49 -10.33 0.15
N PRO A 120 -14.11 -10.02 -1.00
CA PRO A 120 -13.49 -9.19 -2.04
C PRO A 120 -13.15 -7.76 -1.58
N ASN A 121 -13.72 -7.28 -0.49
CA ASN A 121 -13.36 -5.98 0.10
C ASN A 121 -12.06 -6.02 0.90
N LYS A 122 -11.57 -7.21 1.26
CA LYS A 122 -10.30 -7.44 1.95
C LYS A 122 -9.13 -7.68 0.99
N VAL A 123 -9.37 -7.58 -0.32
CA VAL A 123 -8.36 -7.67 -1.37
C VAL A 123 -8.01 -6.27 -1.88
N PHE A 124 -6.75 -5.89 -1.78
CA PHE A 124 -6.25 -4.60 -2.24
C PHE A 124 -5.02 -4.75 -3.14
N LEU A 125 -5.06 -4.03 -4.24
CA LEU A 125 -4.05 -4.04 -5.28
C LEU A 125 -3.20 -2.77 -5.17
N ASN A 126 -1.89 -2.91 -5.29
CA ASN A 126 -0.95 -1.80 -5.40
C ASN A 126 -0.09 -1.96 -6.66
N ALA A 127 0.53 -0.86 -7.08
CA ALA A 127 1.39 -0.84 -8.25
C ALA A 127 2.73 -0.22 -7.90
N THR A 128 3.83 -0.76 -8.45
CA THR A 128 5.20 -0.27 -8.23
C THR A 128 5.46 1.10 -8.87
N HIS A 129 4.51 1.60 -9.66
CA HIS A 129 4.60 2.85 -10.41
C HIS A 129 5.66 2.82 -11.52
N THR A 130 5.87 1.66 -12.16
CA THR A 130 6.78 1.56 -13.31
C THR A 130 6.22 2.29 -14.54
N HIS A 131 7.07 3.10 -15.20
CA HIS A 131 6.73 3.84 -16.42
C HIS A 131 7.01 3.05 -17.71
N THR A 132 7.20 1.74 -17.59
CA THR A 132 7.48 0.82 -18.70
C THR A 132 6.54 -0.38 -18.71
N GLY A 133 5.33 -0.20 -18.17
CA GLY A 133 4.26 -1.19 -18.21
C GLY A 133 3.11 -0.80 -19.16
N PRO A 134 2.23 -1.77 -19.49
CA PRO A 134 1.05 -1.60 -20.33
C PRO A 134 -0.08 -0.76 -19.70
N GLN A 135 -1.00 -0.32 -20.56
CA GLN A 135 -2.25 0.32 -20.16
C GLN A 135 -3.35 -0.71 -19.88
N GLN A 136 -4.17 -0.47 -18.85
CA GLN A 136 -5.23 -1.40 -18.42
C GLN A 136 -6.62 -1.09 -18.99
N VAL A 137 -6.89 0.17 -19.36
CA VAL A 137 -8.24 0.62 -19.74
C VAL A 137 -8.16 1.58 -20.90
N ALA A 138 -8.88 1.30 -21.98
CA ALA A 138 -8.98 2.16 -23.15
C ALA A 138 -9.50 3.56 -22.80
N GLY A 139 -9.08 4.58 -23.56
CA GLY A 139 -9.50 5.97 -23.33
C GLY A 139 -8.87 6.67 -22.11
N SER A 140 -8.12 5.95 -21.27
CA SER A 140 -7.34 6.58 -20.19
C SER A 140 -6.35 7.61 -20.74
N PHE A 141 -5.94 8.58 -19.90
CA PHE A 141 -5.02 9.66 -20.28
C PHE A 141 -5.48 10.47 -21.49
N ARG A 142 -6.79 10.67 -21.64
CA ARG A 142 -7.39 11.41 -22.78
C ARG A 142 -6.97 10.82 -24.14
N GLY A 143 -6.78 9.50 -24.21
CA GLY A 143 -6.40 8.80 -25.43
C GLY A 143 -4.92 8.94 -25.83
N LEU A 144 -4.05 9.48 -24.97
CA LEU A 144 -2.62 9.69 -25.30
C LEU A 144 -1.91 8.43 -25.79
N TYR A 145 -2.34 7.27 -25.32
CA TYR A 145 -1.75 5.96 -25.61
C TYR A 145 -2.68 5.11 -26.49
N ASP A 146 -3.57 5.73 -27.25
CA ASP A 146 -4.45 5.01 -28.17
C ASP A 146 -3.63 4.26 -29.24
N VAL A 147 -4.02 3.00 -29.44
CA VAL A 147 -3.41 2.03 -30.36
C VAL A 147 -4.44 1.51 -31.36
N SER A 148 -5.61 2.14 -31.48
CA SER A 148 -6.65 1.76 -32.45
C SER A 148 -6.17 1.72 -33.91
N ALA A 149 -5.12 2.48 -34.24
CA ALA A 149 -4.48 2.51 -35.56
C ALA A 149 -3.26 1.57 -35.69
N ASP A 150 -2.91 0.82 -34.64
CA ASP A 150 -1.72 -0.03 -34.55
C ASP A 150 -2.17 -1.52 -34.39
N PRO A 151 -2.50 -2.25 -35.47
CA PRO A 151 -3.19 -3.55 -35.40
C PRO A 151 -2.40 -4.67 -34.70
N ASP A 152 -1.06 -4.58 -34.69
CA ASP A 152 -0.19 -5.56 -34.05
C ASP A 152 0.08 -5.25 -32.56
N VAL A 153 -0.47 -4.15 -32.05
CA VAL A 153 -0.32 -3.72 -30.65
C VAL A 153 -1.54 -4.14 -29.85
N MET A 154 -1.32 -4.87 -28.76
CA MET A 154 -2.39 -5.30 -27.86
C MET A 154 -3.11 -4.07 -27.29
N SER A 155 -4.44 -4.12 -27.36
CA SER A 155 -5.29 -3.05 -26.87
C SER A 155 -5.23 -2.97 -25.34
N ALA A 156 -5.52 -1.79 -24.79
CA ALA A 156 -5.61 -1.63 -23.34
C ALA A 156 -6.73 -2.50 -22.74
N THR A 157 -7.82 -2.74 -23.47
CA THR A 157 -8.92 -3.61 -23.03
C THR A 157 -8.47 -5.07 -22.97
N ASP A 158 -7.81 -5.56 -24.03
CA ASP A 158 -7.27 -6.92 -24.09
C ASP A 158 -6.30 -7.17 -22.93
N TYR A 159 -5.39 -6.20 -22.70
CA TYR A 159 -4.45 -6.30 -21.58
C TYR A 159 -5.15 -6.24 -20.23
N GLY A 160 -6.16 -5.38 -20.08
CA GLY A 160 -6.96 -5.27 -18.86
C GLY A 160 -7.63 -6.59 -18.49
N ASP A 161 -8.24 -7.28 -19.46
CA ASP A 161 -8.86 -8.59 -19.24
C ASP A 161 -7.81 -9.66 -18.91
N PHE A 162 -6.71 -9.73 -19.67
CA PHE A 162 -5.58 -10.61 -19.38
C PHE A 162 -5.05 -10.40 -17.95
N LEU A 163 -4.87 -9.14 -17.55
CA LEU A 163 -4.38 -8.78 -16.22
C LEU A 163 -5.35 -9.27 -15.15
N VAL A 164 -6.67 -9.01 -15.28
CA VAL A 164 -7.65 -9.44 -14.30
C VAL A 164 -7.61 -10.95 -14.11
N ASP A 165 -7.52 -11.72 -15.18
CA ASP A 165 -7.48 -13.18 -15.10
C ASP A 165 -6.21 -13.68 -14.39
N ARG A 166 -5.05 -13.06 -14.68
CA ARG A 166 -3.78 -13.36 -13.99
C ARG A 166 -3.87 -13.05 -12.50
N LEU A 167 -4.38 -11.87 -12.15
CA LEU A 167 -4.51 -11.44 -10.75
C LEU A 167 -5.47 -12.34 -9.97
N LEU A 168 -6.62 -12.72 -10.55
CA LEU A 168 -7.54 -13.68 -9.92
C LEU A 168 -6.87 -15.02 -9.65
N GLY A 169 -6.05 -15.51 -10.59
CA GLY A 169 -5.24 -16.71 -10.41
C GLY A 169 -4.30 -16.61 -9.21
N ALA A 170 -3.46 -15.57 -9.18
CA ALA A 170 -2.51 -15.35 -8.09
C ALA A 170 -3.20 -15.16 -6.73
N ILE A 171 -4.27 -14.37 -6.66
CA ILE A 171 -5.06 -14.17 -5.42
C ILE A 171 -5.62 -15.50 -4.93
N THR A 172 -6.24 -16.27 -5.82
CA THR A 172 -6.87 -17.55 -5.47
C THR A 172 -5.83 -18.59 -5.04
N GLU A 173 -4.67 -18.60 -5.69
CA GLU A 173 -3.57 -19.51 -5.36
C GLU A 173 -2.95 -19.16 -4.00
N ALA A 174 -2.62 -17.88 -3.77
CA ALA A 174 -2.12 -17.40 -2.48
C ALA A 174 -3.13 -17.70 -1.37
N TRP A 175 -4.42 -17.50 -1.64
CA TRP A 175 -5.49 -17.90 -0.73
C TRP A 175 -5.42 -19.41 -0.46
N LYS A 176 -5.55 -20.28 -1.46
CA LYS A 176 -5.63 -21.74 -1.22
C LYS A 176 -4.40 -22.35 -0.55
N HIS A 177 -3.22 -21.73 -0.67
CA HIS A 177 -1.98 -22.22 -0.09
C HIS A 177 -1.58 -21.56 1.24
N ARG A 178 -2.52 -20.90 1.93
CA ARG A 178 -2.27 -20.40 3.27
C ARG A 178 -1.88 -21.54 4.21
N THR A 179 -0.79 -21.36 4.95
CA THR A 179 -0.32 -22.27 6.00
C THR A 179 0.01 -21.49 7.26
N PRO A 180 -0.02 -22.11 8.45
CA PRO A 180 0.35 -21.42 9.68
C PRO A 180 1.76 -20.82 9.61
N GLY A 181 1.92 -19.59 10.12
CA GLY A 181 3.20 -18.92 10.10
C GLY A 181 3.25 -17.69 11.00
N GLY A 182 4.28 -16.87 10.83
CA GLY A 182 4.53 -15.68 11.63
C GLY A 182 4.86 -14.46 10.79
N ILE A 183 4.78 -13.28 11.40
CA ILE A 183 5.18 -12.01 10.81
C ILE A 183 6.20 -11.33 11.72
N SER A 184 7.20 -10.70 11.11
CA SER A 184 8.04 -9.69 11.78
C SER A 184 8.09 -8.44 10.91
N TRP A 185 8.54 -7.33 11.49
CA TRP A 185 8.63 -6.06 10.78
C TRP A 185 9.98 -5.40 11.04
N GLY A 186 10.37 -4.51 10.13
CA GLY A 186 11.55 -3.67 10.26
C GLY A 186 11.31 -2.29 9.68
N LEU A 187 12.07 -1.31 10.16
CA LEU A 187 12.12 0.02 9.60
C LEU A 187 13.57 0.31 9.19
N GLY A 188 13.78 0.45 7.89
CA GLY A 188 15.05 0.87 7.31
C GLY A 188 15.02 2.31 6.84
N HIS A 189 16.11 2.73 6.22
CA HIS A 189 16.27 4.02 5.60
C HIS A 189 17.05 3.90 4.29
N ALA A 190 16.55 4.50 3.21
CA ALA A 190 17.22 4.49 1.91
C ALA A 190 17.02 5.82 1.17
N VAL A 191 18.12 6.48 0.80
CA VAL A 191 18.11 7.75 0.06
C VAL A 191 18.12 7.45 -1.45
N VAL A 192 16.95 7.17 -2.01
CA VAL A 192 16.81 6.69 -3.41
C VAL A 192 16.06 7.66 -4.34
N GLY A 193 15.42 8.70 -3.80
CA GLY A 193 14.66 9.68 -4.55
C GLY A 193 14.87 11.08 -4.02
N HIS A 194 14.61 12.08 -4.86
CA HIS A 194 14.55 13.47 -4.46
C HIS A 194 13.30 14.14 -5.01
N ASN A 195 12.82 15.20 -4.36
CA ASN A 195 11.70 15.96 -4.88
C ASN A 195 12.13 16.69 -6.16
N ARG A 196 11.42 16.40 -7.25
CA ARG A 196 11.68 16.94 -8.58
C ARG A 196 11.18 18.37 -8.79
N ARG A 197 10.86 19.14 -7.74
CA ARG A 197 10.32 20.50 -7.84
C ARG A 197 11.29 21.50 -7.22
N ALA A 198 11.78 22.42 -8.05
CA ALA A 198 12.70 23.48 -7.65
C ALA A 198 11.92 24.77 -7.39
N VAL A 199 12.25 25.45 -6.29
CA VAL A 199 11.73 26.76 -5.89
C VAL A 199 12.77 27.83 -6.22
N TYR A 200 12.31 29.00 -6.66
CA TYR A 200 13.16 30.14 -6.99
C TYR A 200 12.87 31.35 -6.07
N PHE A 201 13.77 32.35 -6.04
CA PHE A 201 13.66 33.51 -5.14
C PHE A 201 12.42 34.39 -5.37
N ASP A 202 11.81 34.32 -6.56
CA ASP A 202 10.54 34.98 -6.86
C ASP A 202 9.32 34.24 -6.28
N GLY A 203 9.54 33.12 -5.58
CA GLY A 203 8.52 32.26 -5.00
C GLY A 203 7.88 31.28 -5.99
N THR A 204 8.29 31.27 -7.26
CA THR A 204 7.77 30.32 -8.24
C THR A 204 8.36 28.93 -8.05
N THR A 205 7.67 27.91 -8.58
CA THR A 205 8.09 26.52 -8.49
C THR A 205 7.95 25.82 -9.82
N GLN A 206 8.93 24.98 -10.17
CA GLN A 206 8.97 24.25 -11.44
C GLN A 206 9.34 22.79 -11.24
N MET A 207 8.50 21.89 -11.79
CA MET A 207 8.84 20.48 -11.92
C MET A 207 9.96 20.29 -12.95
N TYR A 208 11.02 19.59 -12.56
CA TYR A 208 12.30 19.48 -13.27
C TYR A 208 12.96 20.83 -13.53
N GLY A 209 12.77 21.78 -12.62
CA GLY A 209 13.45 23.07 -12.66
C GLY A 209 14.96 22.93 -12.54
N LYS A 210 15.70 23.89 -13.13
CA LYS A 210 17.16 23.90 -13.07
C LYS A 210 17.62 24.37 -11.70
N THR A 211 18.38 23.53 -11.01
CA THR A 211 18.94 23.83 -9.67
C THR A 211 20.28 24.57 -9.72
N ASN A 212 20.78 24.87 -10.92
CA ASN A 212 22.02 25.64 -11.15
C ASN A 212 21.76 27.07 -11.61
N ARG A 213 20.54 27.58 -11.44
CA ARG A 213 20.22 28.99 -11.70
C ARG A 213 20.69 29.85 -10.54
N GLU A 214 21.06 31.10 -10.82
CA GLU A 214 21.44 32.08 -9.78
C GLU A 214 20.30 32.37 -8.79
N ASP A 215 19.05 32.22 -9.24
CA ASP A 215 17.85 32.45 -8.43
C ASP A 215 17.23 31.19 -7.85
N PHE A 216 17.95 30.06 -7.84
CA PHE A 216 17.52 28.84 -7.15
C PHE A 216 17.55 29.05 -5.63
N ASP A 217 16.43 28.73 -4.98
CA ASP A 217 16.26 28.84 -3.53
C ASP A 217 16.47 27.47 -2.87
N ARG A 218 15.58 26.51 -3.17
CA ARG A 218 15.56 25.18 -2.55
C ARG A 218 14.80 24.16 -3.39
N VAL A 219 14.96 22.89 -3.03
CA VAL A 219 14.03 21.83 -3.42
C VAL A 219 12.76 21.97 -2.57
N GLU A 220 11.60 21.83 -3.19
CA GLU A 220 10.31 21.98 -2.50
C GLU A 220 10.03 20.78 -1.58
N GLY A 221 9.40 21.02 -0.42
CA GLY A 221 8.84 19.96 0.41
C GLY A 221 9.86 19.04 1.08
N TYR A 222 9.36 17.95 1.67
CA TYR A 222 10.17 16.91 2.30
C TYR A 222 10.30 15.70 1.38
N GLU A 223 11.29 14.86 1.68
CA GLU A 223 11.49 13.54 1.07
C GLU A 223 11.33 12.48 2.16
N ASP A 224 10.53 11.45 1.89
CA ASP A 224 10.42 10.31 2.80
C ASP A 224 11.40 9.22 2.35
N HIS A 225 12.36 8.93 3.22
CA HIS A 225 13.38 7.92 3.02
C HIS A 225 13.16 6.69 3.92
N SER A 226 12.02 6.63 4.61
CA SER A 226 11.65 5.50 5.45
C SER A 226 11.37 4.27 4.59
N LEU A 227 11.91 3.12 5.00
CA LEU A 227 11.67 1.84 4.33
C LEU A 227 10.99 0.87 5.30
N PRO A 228 9.64 0.86 5.37
CA PRO A 228 8.93 -0.14 6.16
C PRO A 228 9.00 -1.50 5.46
N LEU A 229 9.32 -2.54 6.21
CA LEU A 229 9.47 -3.91 5.72
C LEU A 229 8.63 -4.84 6.59
N LEU A 230 7.95 -5.80 5.95
CA LEU A 230 7.26 -6.91 6.60
C LEU A 230 7.95 -8.19 6.15
N PHE A 231 8.13 -9.14 7.05
CA PHE A 231 8.73 -10.43 6.75
C PHE A 231 7.80 -11.51 7.24
N PHE A 232 7.65 -12.56 6.45
CA PHE A 232 6.74 -13.66 6.72
C PHE A 232 7.52 -14.97 6.84
N TRP A 233 7.09 -15.81 7.76
CA TRP A 233 7.84 -16.99 8.20
C TRP A 233 6.93 -18.22 8.27
N ASP A 234 7.48 -19.39 7.98
CA ASP A 234 6.80 -20.68 8.23
C ASP A 234 6.99 -21.15 9.68
N ARG A 235 6.40 -22.30 10.04
CA ARG A 235 6.53 -22.90 11.39
C ARG A 235 7.95 -23.36 11.73
N ASP A 236 8.80 -23.56 10.74
CA ASP A 236 10.21 -23.94 10.95
C ASP A 236 11.11 -22.71 11.12
N GLY A 237 10.54 -21.50 11.08
CA GLY A 237 11.28 -20.24 11.17
C GLY A 237 12.01 -19.86 9.88
N ARG A 238 11.65 -20.45 8.73
CA ARG A 238 12.19 -20.04 7.42
C ARG A 238 11.36 -18.91 6.83
N MET A 239 12.03 -17.93 6.24
CA MET A 239 11.37 -16.81 5.58
C MET A 239 10.67 -17.29 4.31
N THR A 240 9.38 -16.96 4.17
CA THR A 240 8.55 -17.30 3.00
C THR A 240 8.40 -16.13 2.03
N GLY A 241 8.55 -14.90 2.52
CA GLY A 241 8.49 -13.69 1.70
C GLY A 241 8.70 -12.41 2.52
N MET A 242 8.83 -11.29 1.80
CA MET A 242 9.00 -9.93 2.31
C MET A 242 8.20 -8.95 1.44
#